data_AF-A0A8T4L0P2-F1
#
_entry.id   AF-A0A8T4L0P2-F1
#
_cell.length_a   1.000
_cell.length_b   1.000
_cell.length_c   1.000
_cell.angle_alpha   90.00
_cell.angle_beta   90.00
_cell.angle_gamma   90.00
#
_symmetry.space_group_name_H-M   'P 1'
#
loop_
_entity.id
_entity.type
_entity.pdbx_description
1 polymer ?
#
loop_
_entity_poly.entity_id
_entity_poly.type
_entity_poly.pdbx_seq_one_letter_code
_entity_poly.pdbx_strand_id
1 'polypeptide(L)'
;MTNYKPTILKHALKNAVEHDGKAQQGAVINKVIGEHPEAKSDMANLGKQTAEVVNEINAMTQDHQKAELLSLWPNALEKKPEPERQLKPLPGNTSHVVVRFAPNPNGPLTLGGSRVLILNDEYAKKYNGTLHLRFDDTDPQNKKPLPEAYTWIQEEAKWLGCNVSKVYIASDHMEDYYKIAEQLLEKGDMYICTCPAEEFSELKNNGKACPCRPNSIAANKALWKQMHSGEAKKGAAVARIKTDIKLKNNALRDWPAFRIATEPHPRTGTKYRVWPMLDFAGAVLDKMNGITHIIRGKDLMSSTDRQTIMYKMLGWAYPETMYVGRVAIHEFGRLSTSEIKQGIADGRFTGWDDPRLPTLQALIKAGEIKPEALREFWLEFGISERDISADLQILESINRKLT
;
A
#
# COMPACT_ATOMS: atom_id res chain seq x y z
N MET A 1 -0.14 -48.43 13.83
CA MET A 1 0.60 -47.50 12.95
C MET A 1 -0.42 -46.85 12.01
N THR A 2 -0.47 -45.52 11.96
CA THR A 2 -1.36 -44.80 11.05
C THR A 2 -0.98 -45.13 9.61
N ASN A 3 -1.94 -45.58 8.81
CA ASN A 3 -1.69 -46.01 7.44
C ASN A 3 -1.96 -44.85 6.48
N TYR A 4 -0.89 -44.20 6.00
CA TYR A 4 -0.99 -43.09 5.05
C TYR A 4 -0.98 -43.54 3.58
N LYS A 5 -0.92 -44.86 3.32
CA LYS A 5 -0.81 -45.41 1.96
C LYS A 5 -1.83 -44.86 0.96
N PRO A 6 -3.13 -44.67 1.28
CA PRO A 6 -4.08 -44.10 0.31
C PRO A 6 -3.75 -42.67 -0.11
N THR A 7 -3.31 -41.82 0.84
CA THR A 7 -2.91 -40.43 0.57
C THR A 7 -1.58 -40.37 -0.18
N ILE A 8 -0.63 -41.23 0.19
CA ILE A 8 0.65 -41.40 -0.51
C ILE A 8 0.40 -41.81 -1.97
N LEU A 9 -0.43 -42.84 -2.21
CA LEU A 9 -0.79 -43.35 -3.53
C LEU A 9 -1.39 -42.26 -4.42
N LYS A 10 -2.37 -41.51 -3.90
CA LYS A 10 -2.98 -40.37 -4.59
C LYS A 10 -1.95 -39.35 -5.06
N HIS A 11 -1.08 -38.90 -4.15
CA HIS A 11 -0.10 -37.86 -4.46
C HIS A 11 1.05 -38.37 -5.32
N ALA A 12 1.46 -39.63 -5.17
CA ALA A 12 2.50 -40.23 -5.98
C ALA A 12 2.02 -40.47 -7.41
N LEU A 13 0.81 -41.00 -7.63
CA LEU A 13 0.23 -41.15 -8.98
C LEU A 13 0.06 -39.79 -9.66
N LYS A 14 -0.46 -38.80 -8.93
CA LYS A 14 -0.61 -37.43 -9.46
C LYS A 14 0.74 -36.81 -9.81
N ASN A 15 1.74 -36.94 -8.93
CA ASN A 15 3.07 -36.40 -9.16
C ASN A 15 3.78 -37.12 -10.32
N ALA A 16 3.62 -38.44 -10.48
CA ALA A 16 4.15 -39.15 -11.64
C ALA A 16 3.55 -38.63 -12.95
N VAL A 17 2.22 -38.47 -13.02
CA VAL A 17 1.55 -37.93 -14.22
C VAL A 17 1.99 -36.49 -14.54
N GLU A 18 2.27 -35.67 -13.52
CA GLU A 18 2.75 -34.29 -13.68
C GLU A 18 4.24 -34.19 -14.04
N HIS A 19 5.02 -35.27 -13.87
CA HIS A 19 6.48 -35.29 -14.04
C HIS A 19 6.95 -36.45 -14.92
N ASP A 20 6.33 -36.61 -16.08
CA ASP A 20 6.76 -37.57 -17.12
C ASP A 20 6.95 -39.01 -16.59
N GLY A 21 6.06 -39.43 -15.70
CA GLY A 21 6.02 -40.77 -15.13
C GLY A 21 6.96 -41.01 -13.96
N LYS A 22 7.59 -39.95 -13.44
CA LYS A 22 8.54 -40.02 -12.32
C LYS A 22 8.02 -39.27 -11.09
N ALA A 23 7.33 -39.98 -10.22
CA ALA A 23 7.02 -39.51 -8.88
C ALA A 23 8.31 -39.27 -8.06
N GLN A 24 8.34 -38.15 -7.36
CA GLN A 24 9.43 -37.74 -6.49
C GLN A 24 9.02 -37.89 -5.03
N GLN A 25 9.73 -38.73 -4.28
CA GLN A 25 9.43 -39.04 -2.88
C GLN A 25 9.28 -37.78 -2.01
N GLY A 26 10.19 -36.80 -2.14
CA GLY A 26 10.13 -35.56 -1.37
C GLY A 26 8.88 -34.72 -1.63
N ALA A 27 8.44 -34.63 -2.89
CA ALA A 27 7.23 -33.90 -3.26
C ALA A 27 5.98 -34.58 -2.69
N VAL A 28 5.93 -35.92 -2.73
CA VAL A 28 4.83 -36.71 -2.17
C VAL A 28 4.76 -36.55 -0.64
N ILE A 29 5.89 -36.65 0.06
CA ILE A 29 5.96 -36.45 1.53
C ILE A 29 5.42 -35.07 1.91
N ASN A 30 5.83 -34.01 1.21
CA ASN A 30 5.37 -32.65 1.48
C ASN A 30 3.84 -32.50 1.32
N LYS A 31 3.25 -33.16 0.32
CA LYS A 31 1.80 -33.15 0.11
C LYS A 31 1.05 -33.93 1.19
N VAL A 32 1.55 -35.11 1.58
CA VAL A 32 0.97 -35.91 2.66
C VAL A 32 1.00 -35.16 3.98
N ILE A 33 2.11 -34.50 4.31
CA ILE A 33 2.21 -33.63 5.50
C ILE A 33 1.24 -32.45 5.44
N GLY A 34 0.99 -31.90 4.25
CA GLY A 34 0.03 -30.82 4.05
C GLY A 34 -1.41 -31.23 4.35
N GLU A 35 -1.81 -32.47 4.05
CA GLU A 35 -3.14 -33.01 4.35
C GLU A 35 -3.21 -33.63 5.76
N HIS A 36 -2.11 -34.17 6.27
CA HIS A 36 -1.99 -34.88 7.55
C HIS A 36 -0.80 -34.36 8.37
N PRO A 37 -0.92 -33.17 9.02
CA PRO A 37 0.19 -32.55 9.75
C PRO A 37 0.79 -33.43 10.86
N GLU A 38 0.00 -34.35 11.43
CA GLU A 38 0.40 -35.30 12.46
C GLU A 38 1.41 -36.35 11.96
N ALA A 39 1.48 -36.58 10.64
CA ALA A 39 2.45 -37.50 10.05
C ALA A 39 3.92 -37.06 10.27
N LYS A 40 4.14 -35.78 10.64
CA LYS A 40 5.47 -35.28 11.06
C LYS A 40 6.03 -35.97 12.30
N SER A 41 5.16 -36.57 13.13
CA SER A 41 5.59 -37.25 14.35
C SER A 41 6.31 -38.58 14.09
N ASP A 42 6.17 -39.16 12.88
CA ASP A 42 6.75 -40.45 12.50
C ASP A 42 7.31 -40.40 11.05
N MET A 43 8.27 -39.49 10.84
CA MET A 43 8.88 -39.25 9.52
C MET A 43 9.61 -40.47 8.96
N ALA A 44 10.16 -41.33 9.81
CA ALA A 44 10.86 -42.53 9.38
C ALA A 44 9.90 -43.52 8.70
N ASN A 45 8.74 -43.76 9.31
CA ASN A 45 7.71 -44.63 8.75
C ASN A 45 7.04 -44.01 7.52
N LEU A 46 6.72 -42.71 7.54
CA LEU A 46 6.20 -41.98 6.38
C LEU A 46 7.17 -42.06 5.19
N GLY A 47 8.47 -41.87 5.45
CA GLY A 47 9.51 -41.97 4.43
C GLY A 47 9.56 -43.36 3.80
N LYS A 48 9.54 -44.41 4.63
CA LYS A 48 9.53 -45.81 4.16
C LYS A 48 8.31 -46.14 3.31
N GLN A 49 7.11 -45.85 3.81
CA GLN A 49 5.86 -46.10 3.06
C GLN A 49 5.81 -45.31 1.75
N THR A 50 6.33 -44.07 1.75
CA THR A 50 6.37 -43.24 0.54
C THR A 50 7.38 -43.78 -0.47
N ALA A 51 8.55 -44.25 -0.03
CA ALA A 51 9.53 -44.87 -0.92
C ALA A 51 8.97 -46.12 -1.60
N GLU A 52 8.30 -46.99 -0.85
CA GLU A 52 7.66 -48.20 -1.37
C GLU A 52 6.67 -47.85 -2.50
N VAL A 53 5.71 -46.95 -2.22
CA VAL A 53 4.66 -46.57 -3.17
C VAL A 53 5.21 -45.82 -4.39
N VAL A 54 6.19 -44.93 -4.20
CA VAL A 54 6.81 -44.19 -5.31
C VAL A 54 7.57 -45.12 -6.24
N ASN A 55 8.27 -46.13 -5.69
CA ASN A 55 8.98 -47.12 -6.50
C ASN A 55 8.01 -47.97 -7.32
N GLU A 56 6.89 -48.40 -6.72
CA GLU A 56 5.83 -49.14 -7.41
C GLU A 56 5.23 -48.33 -8.56
N ILE A 57 4.90 -47.06 -8.32
CA ILE A 57 4.32 -46.18 -9.33
C ILE A 57 5.31 -45.89 -10.46
N ASN A 58 6.58 -45.61 -10.13
CA ASN A 58 7.61 -45.33 -11.13
C ASN A 58 7.96 -46.54 -12.00
N ALA A 59 7.59 -47.75 -11.59
CA ALA A 59 7.71 -48.96 -12.40
C ALA A 59 6.57 -49.12 -13.42
N MET A 60 5.48 -48.37 -13.27
CA MET A 60 4.34 -48.38 -14.20
C MET A 60 4.59 -47.49 -15.42
N THR A 61 3.90 -47.78 -16.52
CA THR A 61 3.86 -46.88 -17.68
C THR A 61 3.03 -45.64 -17.35
N GLN A 62 3.32 -44.51 -18.01
CA GLN A 62 2.55 -43.28 -17.82
C GLN A 62 1.05 -43.48 -18.08
N ASP A 63 0.70 -44.28 -19.10
CA ASP A 63 -0.70 -44.59 -19.41
C ASP A 63 -1.39 -45.34 -18.27
N HIS A 64 -0.71 -46.32 -17.65
CA HIS A 64 -1.23 -47.04 -16.49
C HIS A 64 -1.33 -46.13 -15.26
N GLN A 65 -0.32 -45.31 -14.98
CA GLN A 65 -0.37 -44.35 -13.88
C GLN A 65 -1.56 -43.40 -14.02
N LYS A 66 -1.80 -42.89 -15.23
CA LYS A 66 -2.92 -42.00 -15.53
C LYS A 66 -4.27 -42.71 -15.42
N ALA A 67 -4.38 -43.94 -15.96
CA ALA A 67 -5.59 -44.74 -15.88
C ALA A 67 -5.94 -45.09 -14.42
N GLU A 68 -4.94 -45.47 -13.62
CA GLU A 68 -5.11 -45.79 -12.21
C GLU A 68 -5.48 -44.56 -11.37
N LEU A 69 -4.83 -43.42 -11.63
CA LEU A 69 -5.15 -42.13 -11.01
C LEU A 69 -6.61 -41.73 -11.27
N LEU A 70 -7.07 -41.82 -12.53
CA LEU A 70 -8.42 -41.44 -12.91
C LEU A 70 -9.48 -42.47 -12.49
N SER A 71 -9.11 -43.74 -12.36
CA SER A 71 -9.99 -44.78 -11.81
C SER A 71 -10.29 -44.55 -10.33
N LEU A 72 -9.24 -44.26 -9.55
CA LEU A 72 -9.36 -44.06 -8.11
C LEU A 72 -9.83 -42.63 -7.75
N TRP A 73 -9.46 -41.63 -8.57
CA TRP A 73 -9.82 -40.23 -8.41
C TRP A 73 -10.16 -39.61 -9.78
N PRO A 74 -11.41 -39.77 -10.28
CA PRO A 74 -11.84 -39.27 -11.58
C PRO A 74 -11.54 -37.80 -11.85
N ASN A 75 -11.53 -36.99 -10.78
CA ASN A 75 -11.31 -35.55 -10.85
C ASN A 75 -9.88 -35.13 -10.43
N ALA A 76 -8.93 -36.06 -10.28
CA ALA A 76 -7.57 -35.74 -9.81
C ALA A 76 -6.78 -34.85 -10.78
N LEU A 77 -7.10 -34.93 -12.07
CA LEU A 77 -6.53 -34.11 -13.15
C LEU A 77 -7.41 -32.92 -13.54
N GLU A 78 -8.63 -32.81 -12.99
CA GLU A 78 -9.38 -31.57 -13.10
C GLU A 78 -8.56 -30.49 -12.42
N LYS A 79 -8.14 -29.49 -13.20
CA LYS A 79 -7.65 -28.25 -12.60
C LYS A 79 -8.82 -27.72 -11.78
N LYS A 80 -8.65 -27.65 -10.45
CA LYS A 80 -9.52 -26.78 -9.64
C LYS A 80 -9.61 -25.46 -10.40
N PRO A 81 -10.80 -24.93 -10.67
CA PRO A 81 -10.90 -23.59 -11.23
C PRO A 81 -10.03 -22.72 -10.31
N GLU A 82 -8.98 -22.14 -10.87
CA GLU A 82 -8.24 -21.13 -10.13
C GLU A 82 -9.29 -20.12 -9.68
N PRO A 83 -9.33 -19.77 -8.38
CA PRO A 83 -10.27 -18.77 -7.92
C PRO A 83 -10.16 -17.59 -8.88
N GLU A 84 -11.29 -17.19 -9.47
CA GLU A 84 -11.31 -16.14 -10.47
C GLU A 84 -10.40 -15.01 -9.98
N ARG A 85 -9.35 -14.75 -10.76
CA ARG A 85 -8.31 -13.73 -10.49
C ARG A 85 -8.88 -12.31 -10.62
N GLN A 86 -10.15 -12.14 -10.28
CA GLN A 86 -10.89 -10.91 -10.44
C GLN A 86 -10.77 -10.07 -9.18
N LEU A 87 -10.41 -8.81 -9.37
CA LEU A 87 -10.46 -7.81 -8.32
C LEU A 87 -11.84 -7.79 -7.66
N LYS A 88 -11.87 -7.76 -6.33
CA LYS A 88 -13.13 -7.62 -5.58
C LYS A 88 -13.91 -6.40 -6.08
N PRO A 89 -15.24 -6.45 -6.15
CA PRO A 89 -16.03 -5.29 -6.54
C PRO A 89 -15.75 -4.07 -5.65
N LEU A 90 -15.78 -2.86 -6.23
CA LEU A 90 -15.78 -1.63 -5.44
C LEU A 90 -17.09 -1.53 -4.64
N PRO A 91 -17.04 -1.07 -3.38
CA PRO A 91 -18.23 -0.77 -2.61
C PRO A 91 -18.91 0.52 -3.12
N GLY A 92 -20.17 0.76 -2.72
CA GLY A 92 -20.86 2.01 -3.00
C GLY A 92 -21.24 2.21 -4.48
N ASN A 93 -21.38 3.47 -4.89
CA ASN A 93 -21.81 3.83 -6.23
C ASN A 93 -20.66 3.76 -7.23
N THR A 94 -20.78 2.86 -8.22
CA THR A 94 -19.77 2.61 -9.25
C THR A 94 -20.14 3.15 -10.64
N SER A 95 -21.19 3.97 -10.76
CA SER A 95 -21.59 4.55 -12.05
C SER A 95 -20.60 5.58 -12.61
N HIS A 96 -19.82 6.23 -11.74
CA HIS A 96 -18.76 7.15 -12.11
C HIS A 96 -17.56 7.01 -11.15
N VAL A 97 -16.62 6.14 -11.51
CA VAL A 97 -15.44 5.85 -10.67
C VAL A 97 -14.33 6.87 -10.96
N VAL A 98 -13.87 7.52 -9.90
CA VAL A 98 -12.68 8.37 -9.89
C VAL A 98 -11.80 7.90 -8.73
N VAL A 99 -10.65 7.34 -9.08
CA VAL A 99 -9.63 6.84 -8.16
C VAL A 99 -8.37 7.68 -8.28
N ARG A 100 -7.49 7.62 -7.28
CA ARG A 100 -6.21 8.31 -7.33
C ARG A 100 -5.08 7.55 -6.67
N PHE A 101 -3.92 7.67 -7.29
CA PHE A 101 -2.63 7.35 -6.70
C PHE A 101 -1.96 8.64 -6.23
N ALA A 102 -1.59 8.69 -4.94
CA ALA A 102 -1.10 9.91 -4.30
C ALA A 102 0.30 9.73 -3.67
N PRO A 103 1.38 9.63 -4.48
CA PRO A 103 2.74 9.46 -3.97
C PRO A 103 3.32 10.78 -3.43
N ASN A 104 4.25 10.67 -2.48
CA ASN A 104 5.15 11.77 -2.16
C ASN A 104 6.28 11.76 -3.22
N PRO A 105 6.60 12.88 -3.88
CA PRO A 105 7.66 12.91 -4.89
C PRO A 105 9.05 13.07 -4.24
N ASN A 106 9.44 12.19 -3.31
CA ASN A 106 10.74 12.25 -2.61
C ASN A 106 11.76 11.21 -3.09
N GLY A 107 11.45 10.52 -4.19
CA GLY A 107 12.23 9.49 -4.87
C GLY A 107 11.37 8.80 -5.94
N PRO A 108 11.92 7.85 -6.72
CA PRO A 108 11.13 7.01 -7.62
C PRO A 108 10.16 6.11 -6.85
N LEU A 109 9.23 5.49 -7.57
CA LEU A 109 8.36 4.47 -6.98
C LEU A 109 9.17 3.26 -6.52
N THR A 110 8.79 2.72 -5.37
CA THR A 110 9.22 1.39 -4.95
C THR A 110 8.36 0.34 -5.64
N LEU A 111 8.82 -0.92 -5.68
CA LEU A 111 8.02 -2.06 -6.14
C LEU A 111 6.68 -2.12 -5.40
N GLY A 112 6.68 -1.93 -4.07
CA GLY A 112 5.45 -1.87 -3.28
C GLY A 112 4.53 -0.69 -3.64
N GLY A 113 5.11 0.47 -4.00
CA GLY A 113 4.37 1.63 -4.50
C GLY A 113 3.68 1.34 -5.84
N SER A 114 4.34 0.60 -6.73
CA SER A 114 3.79 0.19 -8.03
C SER A 114 2.51 -0.64 -7.88
N ARG A 115 2.41 -1.47 -6.84
CA ARG A 115 1.20 -2.24 -6.52
C ARG A 115 -0.02 -1.34 -6.36
N VAL A 116 0.12 -0.26 -5.58
CA VAL A 116 -1.01 0.64 -5.30
C VAL A 116 -1.44 1.38 -6.56
N LEU A 117 -0.46 1.83 -7.36
CA LEU A 117 -0.72 2.48 -8.65
C LEU A 117 -1.45 1.53 -9.62
N ILE A 118 -0.93 0.31 -9.81
CA ILE A 118 -1.53 -0.71 -10.68
C ILE A 118 -2.96 -1.03 -10.22
N LEU A 119 -3.19 -1.27 -8.93
CA LEU A 119 -4.53 -1.57 -8.44
C LEU A 119 -5.51 -0.42 -8.72
N ASN A 120 -5.12 0.84 -8.49
CA ASN A 120 -6.00 1.97 -8.81
C ASN A 120 -6.29 2.02 -10.33
N ASP A 121 -5.28 1.81 -11.19
CA ASP A 121 -5.46 1.76 -12.64
C ASP A 121 -6.40 0.62 -13.09
N GLU A 122 -6.26 -0.57 -12.51
CA GLU A 122 -7.13 -1.73 -12.81
C GLU A 122 -8.58 -1.48 -12.39
N TYR A 123 -8.81 -0.82 -11.26
CA TYR A 123 -10.15 -0.41 -10.86
C TYR A 123 -10.72 0.67 -11.77
N ALA A 124 -9.92 1.64 -12.20
CA ALA A 124 -10.36 2.60 -13.20
C ALA A 124 -10.77 1.91 -14.50
N LYS A 125 -9.98 0.95 -15.01
CA LYS A 125 -10.29 0.16 -16.21
C LYS A 125 -11.56 -0.68 -16.04
N LYS A 126 -11.68 -1.44 -14.94
CA LYS A 126 -12.82 -2.33 -14.66
C LYS A 126 -14.16 -1.60 -14.63
N TYR A 127 -14.16 -0.35 -14.19
CA TYR A 127 -15.38 0.45 -14.03
C TYR A 127 -15.49 1.60 -15.05
N ASN A 128 -14.68 1.59 -16.11
CA ASN A 128 -14.62 2.65 -17.11
C ASN A 128 -14.51 4.06 -16.49
N GLY A 129 -13.75 4.14 -15.39
CA GLY A 129 -13.51 5.33 -14.59
C GLY A 129 -12.22 6.05 -14.98
N THR A 130 -11.79 6.97 -14.12
CA THR A 130 -10.56 7.75 -14.31
C THR A 130 -9.57 7.55 -13.17
N LEU A 131 -8.29 7.53 -13.53
CA LEU A 131 -7.18 7.51 -12.58
C LEU A 131 -6.55 8.89 -12.50
N HIS A 132 -6.45 9.44 -11.30
CA HIS A 132 -5.71 10.67 -11.04
C HIS A 132 -4.36 10.36 -10.39
N LEU A 133 -3.31 11.06 -10.81
CA LEU A 133 -2.02 11.09 -10.13
C LEU A 133 -1.92 12.38 -9.33
N ARG A 134 -1.66 12.28 -8.03
CA ARG A 134 -1.52 13.46 -7.16
C ARG A 134 -0.19 13.43 -6.42
N PHE A 135 0.67 14.40 -6.69
CA PHE A 135 1.90 14.56 -5.93
C PHE A 135 1.60 15.21 -4.59
N ASP A 136 1.68 14.44 -3.50
CA ASP A 136 1.50 14.91 -2.13
C ASP A 136 2.83 15.52 -1.63
N ASP A 137 3.13 16.74 -2.09
CA ASP A 137 4.39 17.45 -1.87
C ASP A 137 4.34 18.49 -0.74
N THR A 138 3.42 18.34 0.23
CA THR A 138 3.19 19.36 1.27
C THR A 138 4.12 19.30 2.48
N ASP A 139 5.12 18.41 2.49
CA ASP A 139 6.13 18.31 3.56
C ASP A 139 7.52 18.74 3.05
N PRO A 140 7.86 20.03 3.10
CA PRO A 140 9.17 20.54 2.65
C PRO A 140 10.34 20.08 3.54
N GLN A 141 10.08 19.42 4.67
CA GLN A 141 11.07 19.09 5.69
C GLN A 141 11.39 17.60 5.76
N ASN A 142 10.45 16.76 6.19
CA ASN A 142 10.74 15.35 6.50
C ASN A 142 10.66 14.47 5.25
N LYS A 143 9.79 14.83 4.32
CA LYS A 143 9.63 14.18 3.02
C LYS A 143 9.87 15.15 1.89
N LYS A 144 10.96 15.92 2.01
CA LYS A 144 11.32 16.97 1.06
C LYS A 144 11.23 16.44 -0.38
N PRO A 145 10.39 17.06 -1.23
CA PRO A 145 10.27 16.70 -2.64
C PRO A 145 11.61 16.75 -3.37
N LEU A 146 11.74 15.89 -4.36
CA LEU A 146 12.85 15.82 -5.30
C LEU A 146 12.29 16.23 -6.67
N PRO A 147 12.76 17.34 -7.27
CA PRO A 147 12.23 17.82 -8.55
C PRO A 147 12.18 16.76 -9.65
N GLU A 148 13.18 15.89 -9.71
CA GLU A 148 13.28 14.83 -10.70
C GLU A 148 12.23 13.72 -10.50
N ALA A 149 11.81 13.48 -9.25
CA ALA A 149 10.82 12.44 -8.93
C ALA A 149 9.45 12.69 -9.55
N TYR A 150 9.09 13.96 -9.84
CA TYR A 150 7.84 14.27 -10.54
C TYR A 150 7.83 13.69 -11.95
N THR A 151 8.97 13.76 -12.64
CA THR A 151 9.13 13.19 -13.99
C THR A 151 9.23 11.66 -13.90
N TRP A 152 10.09 11.15 -13.02
CA TRP A 152 10.30 9.70 -12.88
C TRP A 152 9.01 8.95 -12.58
N ILE A 153 8.20 9.41 -11.63
CA ILE A 153 6.95 8.74 -11.25
C ILE A 153 5.95 8.72 -12.43
N GLN A 154 5.92 9.76 -13.26
CA GLN A 154 5.07 9.80 -14.46
C GLN A 154 5.57 8.84 -15.54
N GLU A 155 6.88 8.79 -15.77
CA GLU A 155 7.52 7.85 -16.70
C GLU A 155 7.33 6.40 -16.25
N GLU A 156 7.47 6.13 -14.95
CA GLU A 156 7.21 4.83 -14.33
C GLU A 156 5.75 4.42 -14.48
N ALA A 157 4.80 5.34 -14.23
CA ALA A 157 3.38 5.07 -14.45
C ALA A 157 3.08 4.73 -15.92
N LYS A 158 3.71 5.45 -16.85
CA LYS A 158 3.61 5.18 -18.29
C LYS A 158 4.23 3.83 -18.66
N TRP A 159 5.40 3.50 -18.11
CA TRP A 159 6.07 2.22 -18.33
C TRP A 159 5.21 1.05 -17.86
N LEU A 160 4.52 1.18 -16.71
CA LEU A 160 3.57 0.19 -16.22
C LEU A 160 2.26 0.09 -17.04
N GLY A 161 2.07 0.93 -18.05
CA GLY A 161 0.83 0.99 -18.83
C GLY A 161 -0.37 1.52 -18.04
N CYS A 162 -0.13 2.34 -17.01
CA CYS A 162 -1.19 3.00 -16.25
C CYS A 162 -1.70 4.23 -17.01
N ASN A 163 -3.02 4.34 -17.18
CA ASN A 163 -3.64 5.45 -17.90
C ASN A 163 -4.00 6.60 -16.94
N VAL A 164 -3.02 7.42 -16.59
CA VAL A 164 -3.23 8.60 -15.75
C VAL A 164 -4.01 9.67 -16.54
N SER A 165 -5.24 9.94 -16.12
CA SER A 165 -6.13 10.90 -16.79
C SER A 165 -5.84 12.35 -16.43
N LYS A 166 -5.43 12.61 -15.19
CA LYS A 166 -5.11 13.96 -14.68
C LYS A 166 -3.98 13.90 -13.67
N VAL A 167 -3.16 14.94 -13.67
CA VAL A 167 -2.07 15.13 -12.71
C VAL A 167 -2.37 16.36 -11.87
N TYR A 168 -2.21 16.24 -10.55
CA TYR A 168 -2.35 17.32 -9.59
C TYR A 168 -1.10 17.40 -8.71
N ILE A 169 -0.75 18.61 -8.27
CA ILE A 169 0.36 18.84 -7.33
C ILE A 169 -0.21 19.56 -6.11
N ALA A 170 -0.03 18.98 -4.93
CA ALA A 170 -0.69 19.49 -3.72
C ALA A 170 -0.27 20.93 -3.37
N SER A 171 0.99 21.28 -3.59
CA SER A 171 1.51 22.62 -3.35
C SER A 171 0.95 23.71 -4.28
N ASP A 172 0.26 23.36 -5.36
CA ASP A 172 -0.46 24.33 -6.20
C ASP A 172 -1.77 24.80 -5.55
N HIS A 173 -2.25 24.09 -4.51
CA HIS A 173 -3.55 24.31 -3.86
C HIS A 173 -3.45 24.93 -2.46
N MET A 174 -2.33 25.59 -2.15
CA MET A 174 -2.10 26.18 -0.83
C MET A 174 -3.17 27.19 -0.41
N GLU A 175 -3.64 28.02 -1.36
CA GLU A 175 -4.71 28.98 -1.08
C GLU A 175 -6.05 28.30 -0.82
N ASP A 176 -6.35 27.20 -1.52
CA ASP A 176 -7.57 26.41 -1.27
C ASP A 176 -7.55 25.83 0.15
N TYR A 177 -6.39 25.34 0.60
CA TYR A 177 -6.24 24.83 1.96
C TYR A 177 -6.44 25.91 3.01
N TYR A 178 -5.87 27.10 2.81
CA TYR A 178 -6.05 28.23 3.73
C TYR A 178 -7.50 28.67 3.82
N LYS A 179 -8.21 28.72 2.68
CA LYS A 179 -9.64 29.04 2.65
C LYS A 179 -10.47 28.06 3.48
N ILE A 180 -10.23 26.75 3.36
CA ILE A 180 -10.94 25.74 4.17
C ILE A 180 -10.55 25.84 5.65
N ALA A 181 -9.27 26.12 5.94
CA ALA A 181 -8.79 26.31 7.31
C ALA A 181 -9.48 27.51 7.98
N GLU A 182 -9.58 28.63 7.29
CA GLU A 182 -10.28 29.83 7.76
C GLU A 182 -11.76 29.58 7.99
N GLN A 183 -12.42 28.84 7.09
CA GLN A 183 -13.81 28.42 7.29
C GLN A 183 -13.99 27.57 8.57
N LEU A 184 -13.08 26.64 8.84
CA LEU A 184 -13.13 25.81 10.06
C LEU A 184 -12.83 26.63 11.33
N LEU A 185 -11.93 27.62 11.25
CA LEU A 185 -11.67 28.56 12.34
C LEU A 185 -12.91 29.41 12.66
N GLU A 186 -13.63 29.86 11.63
CA GLU A 186 -14.86 30.64 11.76
C GLU A 186 -16.00 29.85 12.40
N LYS A 187 -16.11 28.56 12.07
CA LYS A 187 -17.08 27.65 12.68
C LYS A 187 -16.68 27.21 14.10
N GLY A 188 -15.44 27.46 14.51
CA GLY A 188 -14.89 26.97 15.78
C GLY A 188 -14.51 25.47 15.77
N ASP A 189 -14.46 24.86 14.59
CA ASP A 189 -14.07 23.46 14.33
C ASP A 189 -12.55 23.29 14.18
N MET A 190 -11.78 24.38 14.21
CA MET A 190 -10.32 24.39 14.27
C MET A 190 -9.85 25.44 15.29
N TYR A 191 -8.71 25.22 15.92
CA TYR A 191 -8.07 26.20 16.82
C TYR A 191 -6.55 26.17 16.71
N ILE A 192 -5.89 27.23 17.19
CA ILE A 192 -4.43 27.32 17.20
C ILE A 192 -3.89 26.92 18.58
N CYS A 193 -3.01 25.93 18.60
CA CYS A 193 -2.39 25.39 19.80
C CYS A 193 -0.93 25.83 19.85
N THR A 194 -0.54 26.46 20.96
CA THR A 194 0.84 26.89 21.25
C THR A 194 1.48 26.06 22.36
N CYS A 195 0.82 24.98 22.81
CA CYS A 195 1.38 24.07 23.80
C CYS A 195 2.60 23.35 23.23
N PRO A 196 3.63 23.09 24.06
CA PRO A 196 4.69 22.15 23.74
C PRO A 196 4.12 20.79 23.28
N ALA A 197 4.81 20.14 22.33
CA ALA A 197 4.31 18.91 21.70
C ALA A 197 4.10 17.77 22.71
N GLU A 198 5.01 17.63 23.67
CA GLU A 198 4.96 16.60 24.73
C GLU A 198 3.79 16.83 25.68
N GLU A 199 3.64 18.06 26.18
CA GLU A 199 2.53 18.46 27.06
C GLU A 199 1.17 18.24 26.37
N PHE A 200 1.05 18.68 25.11
CA PHE A 200 -0.17 18.43 24.34
C PHE A 200 -0.45 16.93 24.19
N SER A 201 0.58 16.13 23.91
CA SER A 201 0.45 14.67 23.76
C SER A 201 -0.06 14.02 25.04
N GLU A 202 0.47 14.41 26.19
CA GLU A 202 0.04 13.94 27.51
C GLU A 202 -1.43 14.29 27.78
N LEU A 203 -1.80 15.57 27.64
CA LEU A 203 -3.17 16.03 27.84
C LEU A 203 -4.14 15.28 26.93
N LYS A 204 -3.82 15.19 25.64
CA LYS A 204 -4.61 14.49 24.63
C LYS A 204 -4.77 13.01 24.97
N ASN A 205 -3.71 12.32 25.38
CA ASN A 205 -3.75 10.89 25.73
C ASN A 205 -4.63 10.64 26.96
N ASN A 206 -4.62 11.56 27.92
CA ASN A 206 -5.48 11.55 29.10
C ASN A 206 -6.92 12.08 28.83
N GLY A 207 -7.26 12.41 27.58
CA GLY A 207 -8.57 12.93 27.21
C GLY A 207 -8.90 14.27 27.87
N LYS A 208 -7.88 15.10 28.11
CA LYS A 208 -7.96 16.45 28.64
C LYS A 208 -7.72 17.46 27.52
N ALA A 209 -8.53 18.51 27.49
CA ALA A 209 -8.36 19.60 26.54
C ALA A 209 -7.10 20.41 26.89
N CYS A 210 -6.37 20.88 25.87
CA CYS A 210 -5.26 21.82 26.11
C CYS A 210 -5.78 23.23 26.46
N PRO A 211 -4.99 24.06 27.17
CA PRO A 211 -5.38 25.42 27.56
C PRO A 211 -5.73 26.34 26.38
N CYS A 212 -5.23 26.07 25.17
CA CYS A 212 -5.54 26.83 23.96
C CYS A 212 -6.89 26.46 23.32
N ARG A 213 -7.44 25.28 23.62
CA ARG A 213 -8.69 24.77 23.01
C ARG A 213 -9.93 25.67 23.21
N PRO A 214 -10.11 26.36 24.36
CA PRO A 214 -11.24 27.29 24.55
C PRO A 214 -10.98 28.71 24.00
N ASN A 215 -9.88 28.97 23.28
CA ASN A 215 -9.62 30.27 22.66
C ASN A 215 -10.81 30.73 21.80
N SER A 216 -11.13 32.02 21.85
CA SER A 216 -12.16 32.62 21.02
C SER A 216 -11.78 32.55 19.54
N ILE A 217 -12.77 32.67 18.65
CA ILE A 217 -12.54 32.72 17.19
C ILE A 217 -11.57 33.86 16.84
N ALA A 218 -11.77 35.05 17.44
CA ALA A 218 -10.90 36.21 17.22
C ALA A 218 -9.44 35.95 17.65
N ALA A 219 -9.24 35.32 18.82
CA ALA A 219 -7.90 34.95 19.29
C ALA A 219 -7.23 33.92 18.36
N ASN A 220 -7.97 32.90 17.91
CA ASN A 220 -7.46 31.92 16.96
C ASN A 220 -7.11 32.54 15.60
N LYS A 221 -7.93 33.47 15.09
CA LYS A 221 -7.62 34.20 13.84
C LYS A 221 -6.36 35.06 13.97
N ALA A 222 -6.16 35.71 15.12
CA ALA A 222 -4.93 36.47 15.39
C ALA A 222 -3.69 35.57 15.43
N LEU A 223 -3.77 34.43 16.13
CA LEU A 223 -2.70 33.43 16.18
C LEU A 223 -2.42 32.81 14.79
N TRP A 224 -3.47 32.56 14.00
CA TRP A 224 -3.33 32.09 12.62
C TRP A 224 -2.53 33.09 11.78
N LYS A 225 -2.88 34.38 11.82
CA LYS A 225 -2.11 35.44 11.16
C LYS A 225 -0.65 35.48 11.63
N GLN A 226 -0.40 35.26 12.92
CA GLN A 226 0.95 35.19 13.47
C GLN A 226 1.76 33.98 12.96
N MET A 227 1.12 32.83 12.74
CA MET A 227 1.79 31.67 12.11
C MET A 227 2.33 32.03 10.71
N HIS A 228 1.63 32.92 9.99
CA HIS A 228 2.02 33.43 8.68
C HIS A 228 3.00 34.62 8.73
N SER A 229 3.12 35.36 9.84
CA SER A 229 3.74 36.70 9.88
C SER A 229 5.26 36.76 9.72
N GLY A 230 5.98 35.64 9.79
CA GLY A 230 7.46 35.69 9.86
C GLY A 230 8.01 35.29 11.22
N GLU A 231 7.32 35.71 12.27
CA GLU A 231 7.85 35.82 13.65
C GLU A 231 7.83 34.50 14.42
N ALA A 232 6.80 33.68 14.21
CA ALA A 232 6.62 32.42 14.96
C ALA A 232 7.63 31.36 14.51
N LYS A 233 8.47 30.86 15.41
CA LYS A 233 9.44 29.80 15.12
C LYS A 233 8.77 28.48 14.77
N LYS A 234 9.51 27.59 14.11
CA LYS A 234 9.11 26.19 13.92
C LYS A 234 8.68 25.58 15.26
N GLY A 235 7.52 24.90 15.27
CA GLY A 235 6.97 24.26 16.46
C GLY A 235 6.32 25.20 17.47
N ALA A 236 6.34 26.52 17.27
CA ALA A 236 5.73 27.48 18.20
C ALA A 236 4.20 27.45 18.18
N ALA A 237 3.59 27.02 17.07
CA ALA A 237 2.15 26.91 16.92
C ALA A 237 1.75 25.82 15.92
N VAL A 238 0.60 25.20 16.16
CA VAL A 238 -0.01 24.15 15.34
C VAL A 238 -1.51 24.43 15.23
N ALA A 239 -2.05 24.47 14.02
CA ALA A 239 -3.50 24.49 13.83
C ALA A 239 -4.04 23.07 13.97
N ARG A 240 -5.10 22.87 14.76
CA ARG A 240 -5.66 21.56 15.10
C ARG A 240 -7.13 21.51 14.81
N ILE A 241 -7.59 20.43 14.14
CA ILE A 241 -9.01 20.15 13.98
C ILE A 241 -9.58 19.85 15.36
N LYS A 242 -10.59 20.60 15.80
CA LYS A 242 -11.21 20.49 17.12
C LYS A 242 -12.19 19.34 17.12
N THR A 243 -11.73 18.15 17.52
CA THR A 243 -12.58 16.96 17.60
C THR A 243 -13.07 16.76 19.03
N ASP A 244 -13.85 15.70 19.25
CA ASP A 244 -14.13 15.25 20.62
C ASP A 244 -12.83 14.73 21.27
N ILE A 245 -12.49 15.30 22.43
CA ILE A 245 -11.30 14.94 23.20
C ILE A 245 -11.45 13.58 23.91
N LYS A 246 -12.67 13.03 23.97
CA LYS A 246 -12.99 11.74 24.58
C LYS A 246 -13.02 10.58 23.57
N LEU A 247 -12.76 10.82 22.28
CA LEU A 247 -12.70 9.74 21.27
C LEU A 247 -11.80 8.58 21.74
N LYS A 248 -12.27 7.34 21.60
CA LYS A 248 -11.52 6.15 22.03
C LYS A 248 -10.13 6.07 21.38
N ASN A 249 -10.06 6.38 20.08
CA ASN A 249 -8.80 6.47 19.36
C ASN A 249 -8.13 7.84 19.60
N ASN A 250 -7.04 7.86 20.35
CA ASN A 250 -6.27 9.07 20.66
C ASN A 250 -5.62 9.73 19.43
N ALA A 251 -5.48 9.01 18.32
CA ALA A 251 -4.95 9.54 17.07
C ALA A 251 -5.93 10.50 16.38
N LEU A 252 -7.22 10.44 16.75
CA LEU A 252 -8.28 11.28 16.21
C LEU A 252 -8.55 12.51 17.07
N ARG A 253 -8.00 12.58 18.28
CA ARG A 253 -8.19 13.70 19.20
C ARG A 253 -7.35 14.89 18.78
N ASP A 254 -8.00 16.01 18.46
CA ASP A 254 -7.37 17.31 18.21
C ASP A 254 -6.12 17.23 17.31
N TRP A 255 -6.26 16.51 16.19
CA TRP A 255 -5.14 16.17 15.31
C TRP A 255 -4.65 17.40 14.52
N PRO A 256 -3.34 17.46 14.19
CA PRO A 256 -2.74 18.64 13.56
C PRO A 256 -3.19 18.77 12.10
N ALA A 257 -3.78 19.92 11.76
CA ALA A 257 -4.15 20.29 10.39
C ALA A 257 -3.02 21.03 9.66
N PHE A 258 -2.32 21.94 10.34
CA PHE A 258 -1.21 22.71 9.78
C PHE A 258 -0.05 22.87 10.77
N ARG A 259 1.16 23.02 10.24
CA ARG A 259 2.37 23.31 11.01
C ARG A 259 3.22 24.39 10.34
N ILE A 260 4.02 25.08 11.15
CA ILE A 260 5.07 25.96 10.64
C ILE A 260 6.26 25.11 10.20
N ALA A 261 6.65 25.24 8.93
CA ALA A 261 7.90 24.73 8.35
C ALA A 261 8.64 25.90 7.70
N THR A 262 9.94 26.01 7.95
CA THR A 262 10.77 27.15 7.54
C THR A 262 11.72 26.80 6.39
N GLU A 263 11.77 25.53 6.03
CA GLU A 263 12.58 25.00 4.95
C GLU A 263 11.99 25.41 3.59
N PRO A 264 12.82 25.88 2.63
CA PRO A 264 12.35 26.18 1.29
C PRO A 264 11.78 24.93 0.60
N HIS A 265 10.58 25.08 0.03
CA HIS A 265 9.95 24.05 -0.79
C HIS A 265 10.53 24.06 -2.22
N PRO A 266 10.85 22.91 -2.83
CA PRO A 266 11.50 22.86 -4.14
C PRO A 266 10.74 23.58 -5.27
N ARG A 267 9.40 23.63 -5.23
CA ARG A 267 8.59 24.31 -6.26
C ARG A 267 8.17 25.73 -5.90
N THR A 268 7.93 26.00 -4.62
CA THR A 268 7.30 27.25 -4.16
C THR A 268 8.26 28.14 -3.34
N GLY A 269 9.52 27.72 -3.20
CA GLY A 269 10.55 28.43 -2.47
C GLY A 269 10.12 28.70 -1.04
N THR A 270 10.19 29.97 -0.64
CA THR A 270 9.80 30.46 0.70
C THR A 270 8.43 31.13 0.71
N LYS A 271 7.63 30.99 -0.36
CA LYS A 271 6.30 31.62 -0.46
C LYS A 271 5.38 31.21 0.68
N TYR A 272 5.47 29.95 1.11
CA TYR A 272 4.64 29.38 2.16
C TYR A 272 5.47 28.90 3.34
N ARG A 273 5.00 29.18 4.55
CA ARG A 273 5.59 28.71 5.82
C ARG A 273 4.63 27.88 6.67
N VAL A 274 3.32 28.03 6.46
CA VAL A 274 2.29 27.27 7.18
C VAL A 274 1.80 26.19 6.24
N TRP A 275 2.20 24.95 6.49
CA TRP A 275 1.98 23.82 5.58
C TRP A 275 0.88 22.90 6.11
N PRO A 276 -0.07 22.47 5.27
CA PRO A 276 -1.07 21.49 5.66
C PRO A 276 -0.43 20.12 5.87
N MET A 277 -0.93 19.42 6.88
CA MET A 277 -0.59 18.03 7.12
C MET A 277 -1.30 17.12 6.09
N LEU A 278 -0.73 15.94 5.84
CA LEU A 278 -1.21 14.95 4.87
C LEU A 278 -2.73 14.74 4.92
N ASP A 279 -3.29 14.56 6.13
CA ASP A 279 -4.71 14.28 6.29
C ASP A 279 -5.58 15.45 5.82
N PHE A 280 -5.20 16.69 6.14
CA PHE A 280 -5.93 17.90 5.73
C PHE A 280 -5.84 18.13 4.21
N ALA A 281 -4.61 18.16 3.67
CA ALA A 281 -4.39 18.39 2.24
C ALA A 281 -5.07 17.31 1.38
N GLY A 282 -4.92 16.04 1.77
CA GLY A 282 -5.50 14.93 1.05
C GLY A 282 -7.03 14.95 1.04
N ALA A 283 -7.66 15.33 2.15
CA ALA A 283 -9.10 15.46 2.23
C ALA A 283 -9.66 16.59 1.37
N VAL A 284 -9.03 17.76 1.40
CA VAL A 284 -9.48 18.90 0.58
C VAL A 284 -9.35 18.57 -0.91
N LEU A 285 -8.22 17.99 -1.34
CA LEU A 285 -8.04 17.62 -2.75
C LEU A 285 -8.89 16.43 -3.19
N ASP A 286 -9.09 15.43 -2.34
CA ASP A 286 -10.00 14.33 -2.69
C ASP A 286 -11.42 14.87 -2.94
N LYS A 287 -11.88 15.84 -2.14
CA LYS A 287 -13.16 16.53 -2.35
C LYS A 287 -13.17 17.39 -3.63
N MET A 288 -12.17 18.23 -3.83
CA MET A 288 -12.12 19.16 -4.97
C MET A 288 -12.01 18.44 -6.32
N ASN A 289 -11.28 17.33 -6.36
CA ASN A 289 -11.03 16.57 -7.57
C ASN A 289 -12.09 15.48 -7.81
N GLY A 290 -13.15 15.42 -7.00
CA GLY A 290 -14.26 14.50 -7.19
C GLY A 290 -13.89 13.03 -7.02
N ILE A 291 -12.92 12.72 -6.15
CA ILE A 291 -12.53 11.33 -5.87
C ILE A 291 -13.73 10.59 -5.28
N THR A 292 -14.08 9.45 -5.87
CA THR A 292 -15.19 8.61 -5.40
C THR A 292 -14.72 7.38 -4.63
N HIS A 293 -13.54 6.86 -4.97
CA HIS A 293 -12.95 5.69 -4.33
C HIS A 293 -11.47 5.91 -3.99
N ILE A 294 -11.07 5.50 -2.79
CA ILE A 294 -9.72 5.61 -2.26
C ILE A 294 -9.18 4.20 -2.02
N ILE A 295 -8.15 3.82 -2.79
CA ILE A 295 -7.46 2.54 -2.62
C ILE A 295 -6.04 2.83 -2.15
N ARG A 296 -5.72 2.43 -0.91
CA ARG A 296 -4.45 2.78 -0.26
C ARG A 296 -3.95 1.73 0.73
N GLY A 297 -2.73 1.89 1.23
CA GLY A 297 -2.20 1.02 2.29
C GLY A 297 -3.00 1.11 3.59
N LYS A 298 -3.13 -0.01 4.31
CA LYS A 298 -3.84 -0.09 5.60
C LYS A 298 -3.20 0.75 6.71
N ASP A 299 -1.94 1.13 6.57
CA ASP A 299 -1.25 2.07 7.46
C ASP A 299 -1.93 3.45 7.48
N LEU A 300 -2.71 3.80 6.45
CA LEU A 300 -3.46 5.03 6.34
C LEU A 300 -4.94 4.91 6.79
N MET A 301 -5.33 3.84 7.50
CA MET A 301 -6.68 3.73 8.06
C MET A 301 -7.00 4.88 9.04
N SER A 302 -6.03 5.26 9.88
CA SER A 302 -6.22 6.40 10.80
C SER A 302 -6.41 7.74 10.06
N SER A 303 -5.83 7.88 8.86
CA SER A 303 -6.09 9.02 7.99
C SER A 303 -7.55 9.02 7.52
N THR A 304 -8.12 7.86 7.19
CA THR A 304 -9.54 7.75 6.81
C THR A 304 -10.44 8.28 7.90
N ASP A 305 -10.20 7.86 9.14
CA ASP A 305 -11.00 8.26 10.29
C ASP A 305 -10.92 9.79 10.51
N ARG A 306 -9.72 10.37 10.47
CA ARG A 306 -9.51 11.82 10.60
C ARG A 306 -10.22 12.60 9.51
N GLN A 307 -10.05 12.16 8.27
CA GLN A 307 -10.61 12.83 7.09
C GLN A 307 -12.14 12.72 7.10
N THR A 308 -12.70 11.58 7.50
CA THR A 308 -14.15 11.38 7.64
C THR A 308 -14.76 12.33 8.68
N ILE A 309 -14.09 12.54 9.83
CA ILE A 309 -14.54 13.52 10.83
C ILE A 309 -14.57 14.93 10.23
N MET A 310 -13.51 15.33 9.53
CA MET A 310 -13.44 16.65 8.91
C MET A 310 -14.48 16.84 7.80
N TYR A 311 -14.73 15.81 6.99
CA TYR A 311 -15.79 15.83 5.98
C TYR A 311 -17.16 16.05 6.62
N LYS A 312 -17.45 15.40 7.76
CA LYS A 312 -18.70 15.63 8.50
C LYS A 312 -18.83 17.08 8.98
N MET A 313 -17.76 17.69 9.51
CA MET A 313 -17.74 19.12 9.91
C MET A 313 -18.04 20.06 8.74
N LEU A 314 -17.61 19.68 7.53
CA LEU A 314 -17.78 20.47 6.31
C LEU A 314 -19.06 20.12 5.53
N GLY A 315 -19.84 19.14 6.00
CA GLY A 315 -21.05 18.67 5.30
C GLY A 315 -20.76 17.93 4.00
N TRP A 316 -19.61 17.28 3.90
CA TRP A 316 -19.17 16.51 2.72
C TRP A 316 -19.39 15.01 2.93
N ALA A 317 -19.67 14.30 1.85
CA ALA A 317 -19.64 12.84 1.81
C ALA A 317 -18.21 12.35 1.54
N TYR A 318 -17.70 11.48 2.39
CA TYR A 318 -16.34 10.94 2.25
C TYR A 318 -16.31 9.83 1.19
N PRO A 319 -15.25 9.72 0.36
CA PRO A 319 -15.15 8.68 -0.67
C PRO A 319 -15.10 7.27 -0.06
N GLU A 320 -15.59 6.29 -0.82
CA GLU A 320 -15.50 4.90 -0.43
C GLU A 320 -14.03 4.48 -0.32
N THR A 321 -13.65 3.74 0.73
CA THR A 321 -12.23 3.43 0.99
C THR A 321 -11.99 1.93 1.09
N MET A 322 -10.95 1.47 0.39
CA MET A 322 -10.43 0.11 0.47
C MET A 322 -8.95 0.11 0.83
N TYR A 323 -8.52 -0.94 1.54
CA TYR A 323 -7.16 -1.06 2.02
C TYR A 323 -6.42 -2.26 1.42
N VAL A 324 -5.15 -2.04 1.16
CA VAL A 324 -4.18 -3.11 0.85
C VAL A 324 -3.24 -3.29 2.03
N GLY A 325 -2.92 -4.54 2.35
CA GLY A 325 -1.91 -4.88 3.33
C GLY A 325 -0.53 -4.39 2.91
N ARG A 326 0.34 -4.23 3.91
CA ARG A 326 1.72 -3.80 3.69
C ARG A 326 2.45 -4.84 2.86
N VAL A 327 3.34 -4.34 2.00
CA VAL A 327 4.20 -5.16 1.15
C VAL A 327 5.59 -5.17 1.76
N ALA A 328 6.14 -6.35 1.97
CA ALA A 328 7.57 -6.57 2.07
C ALA A 328 8.03 -7.31 0.82
N ILE A 329 9.14 -6.91 0.22
CA ILE A 329 9.78 -7.69 -0.84
C ILE A 329 10.77 -8.62 -0.14
N HIS A 330 10.60 -9.93 -0.31
CA HIS A 330 11.29 -10.94 0.49
C HIS A 330 12.82 -10.76 0.50
N GLU A 331 13.39 -10.42 -0.66
CA GLU A 331 14.82 -10.27 -0.92
C GLU A 331 15.42 -8.98 -0.36
N PHE A 332 14.60 -7.93 -0.21
CA PHE A 332 15.05 -6.59 0.21
C PHE A 332 14.57 -6.19 1.61
N GLY A 333 13.67 -6.96 2.21
CA GLY A 333 13.03 -6.62 3.47
C GLY A 333 12.15 -5.37 3.38
N ARG A 334 12.18 -4.55 4.43
CA ARG A 334 11.47 -3.27 4.50
C ARG A 334 12.47 -2.13 4.33
N LEU A 335 12.51 -1.55 3.14
CA LEU A 335 13.25 -0.32 2.86
C LEU A 335 12.25 0.80 2.51
N SER A 336 12.24 1.85 3.32
CA SER A 336 11.51 3.08 3.02
C SER A 336 12.31 4.00 2.09
N THR A 337 11.62 4.88 1.36
CA THR A 337 12.25 5.88 0.50
C THR A 337 13.27 6.74 1.24
N SER A 338 13.02 7.06 2.52
CA SER A 338 13.96 7.83 3.34
C SER A 338 15.23 7.05 3.69
N GLU A 339 15.12 5.74 3.99
CA GLU A 339 16.27 4.88 4.25
C GLU A 339 17.13 4.67 3.00
N ILE A 340 16.48 4.54 1.83
CA ILE A 340 17.17 4.45 0.53
C ILE A 340 17.93 5.76 0.26
N LYS A 341 17.26 6.91 0.40
CA LYS A 341 17.88 8.23 0.24
C LYS A 341 19.10 8.41 1.15
N GLN A 342 18.98 8.02 2.42
CA GLN A 342 20.10 8.05 3.36
C GLN A 342 21.22 7.10 2.93
N GLY A 343 20.89 5.89 2.48
CA GLY A 343 21.91 4.94 1.99
C GLY A 343 22.65 5.39 0.75
N ILE A 344 21.99 6.12 -0.15
CA ILE A 344 22.67 6.77 -1.28
C ILE A 344 23.61 7.87 -0.76
N ALA A 345 23.15 8.71 0.16
CA ALA A 345 23.98 9.77 0.76
C ALA A 345 25.20 9.23 1.52
N ASP A 346 25.05 8.09 2.20
CA ASP A 346 26.12 7.39 2.92
C ASP A 346 27.08 6.61 1.98
N GLY A 347 26.82 6.58 0.68
CA GLY A 347 27.60 5.80 -0.29
C GLY A 347 27.37 4.28 -0.26
N ARG A 348 26.34 3.81 0.47
CA ARG A 348 25.94 2.37 0.49
C ARG A 348 25.36 1.92 -0.84
N PHE A 349 24.67 2.83 -1.55
CA PHE A 349 24.08 2.60 -2.87
C PHE A 349 24.63 3.63 -3.87
N THR A 350 24.80 3.21 -5.13
CA THR A 350 25.34 4.07 -6.19
C THR A 350 24.34 5.12 -6.68
N GLY A 351 23.05 4.86 -6.50
CA GLY A 351 21.95 5.73 -6.93
C GLY A 351 20.59 5.10 -6.67
N TRP A 352 19.54 5.76 -7.13
CA TRP A 352 18.16 5.27 -7.03
C TRP A 352 17.88 4.05 -7.93
N ASP A 353 18.73 3.83 -8.91
CA ASP A 353 18.72 2.75 -9.89
C ASP A 353 19.72 1.64 -9.56
N ASP A 354 20.28 1.63 -8.34
CA ASP A 354 21.16 0.57 -7.86
C ASP A 354 20.38 -0.77 -7.82
N PRO A 355 20.88 -1.86 -8.43
CA PRO A 355 20.17 -3.13 -8.52
C PRO A 355 19.88 -3.78 -7.16
N ARG A 356 20.50 -3.31 -6.07
CA ARG A 356 20.25 -3.76 -4.70
C ARG A 356 19.05 -3.06 -4.05
N LEU A 357 18.33 -2.21 -4.78
CA LEU A 357 17.18 -1.47 -4.29
C LEU A 357 15.87 -1.97 -4.90
N PRO A 358 14.78 -2.01 -4.11
CA PRO A 358 13.45 -2.36 -4.59
C PRO A 358 12.73 -1.15 -5.24
N THR A 359 13.42 -0.41 -6.11
CA THR A 359 12.87 0.73 -6.86
C THR A 359 12.47 0.29 -8.26
N LEU A 360 11.47 0.97 -8.86
CA LEU A 360 11.15 0.75 -10.26
C LEU A 360 12.29 1.16 -11.17
N GLN A 361 13.03 2.22 -10.85
CA GLN A 361 14.23 2.59 -11.63
C GLN A 361 15.27 1.47 -11.70
N ALA A 362 15.56 0.80 -10.57
CA ALA A 362 16.49 -0.33 -10.57
C ALA A 362 15.97 -1.48 -11.44
N LEU A 363 14.68 -1.79 -11.32
CA LEU A 363 14.02 -2.83 -12.13
C LEU A 363 14.05 -2.49 -13.64
N ILE A 364 13.70 -1.26 -14.00
CA ILE A 364 13.67 -0.78 -15.39
C ILE A 364 15.07 -0.78 -15.98
N LYS A 365 16.08 -0.33 -15.22
CA LYS A 365 17.49 -0.32 -15.66
C LYS A 365 18.05 -1.72 -15.89
N ALA A 366 17.65 -2.69 -15.06
CA ALA A 366 18.03 -4.09 -15.28
C ALA A 366 17.48 -4.61 -16.62
N GLY A 367 16.27 -4.18 -17.02
CA GLY A 367 15.71 -4.43 -18.35
C GLY A 367 15.20 -5.85 -18.58
N GLU A 368 15.23 -6.71 -17.57
CA GLU A 368 14.87 -8.14 -17.68
C GLU A 368 13.37 -8.40 -17.46
N ILE A 369 12.66 -7.49 -16.78
CA ILE A 369 11.27 -7.65 -16.41
C ILE A 369 10.36 -6.78 -17.29
N LYS A 370 9.38 -7.39 -17.93
CA LYS A 370 8.33 -6.72 -18.70
C LYS A 370 7.32 -6.04 -17.76
N PRO A 371 6.77 -4.86 -18.11
CA PRO A 371 5.77 -4.18 -17.26
C PRO A 371 4.50 -5.01 -17.07
N GLU A 372 4.10 -5.81 -18.07
CA GLU A 372 2.96 -6.73 -17.98
C GLU A 372 3.19 -7.80 -16.91
N ALA A 373 4.42 -8.29 -16.76
CA ALA A 373 4.76 -9.27 -15.74
C ALA A 373 4.58 -8.71 -14.33
N LEU A 374 5.02 -7.47 -14.10
CA LEU A 374 4.86 -6.81 -12.80
C LEU A 374 3.38 -6.52 -12.49
N ARG A 375 2.58 -6.21 -13.51
CA ARG A 375 1.13 -6.03 -13.38
C ARG A 375 0.44 -7.32 -13.00
N GLU A 376 0.71 -8.41 -13.72
CA GLU A 376 0.18 -9.74 -13.40
C GLU A 376 0.59 -10.19 -11.99
N PHE A 377 1.86 -10.01 -11.63
CA PHE A 377 2.37 -10.31 -10.30
C PHE A 377 1.55 -9.64 -9.19
N TRP A 378 1.27 -8.34 -9.30
CA TRP A 378 0.46 -7.66 -8.30
C TRP A 378 -1.01 -8.07 -8.29
N LEU A 379 -1.56 -8.44 -9.45
CA LEU A 379 -2.91 -8.97 -9.57
C LEU A 379 -3.06 -10.35 -8.91
N GLU A 380 -2.02 -11.20 -8.92
CA GLU A 380 -2.03 -12.50 -8.22
C GLU A 380 -2.24 -12.35 -6.71
N PHE A 381 -1.70 -11.30 -6.09
CA PHE A 381 -1.95 -11.01 -4.67
C PHE A 381 -3.33 -10.41 -4.40
N GLY A 382 -3.97 -9.82 -5.42
CA GLY A 382 -5.27 -9.14 -5.33
C GLY A 382 -5.35 -8.06 -4.25
N ILE A 383 -6.58 -7.76 -3.83
CA ILE A 383 -6.86 -6.81 -2.74
C ILE A 383 -7.23 -7.53 -1.42
N SER A 384 -6.36 -7.36 -0.44
CA SER A 384 -6.54 -7.87 0.91
C SER A 384 -5.80 -6.97 1.89
N GLU A 385 -6.34 -6.82 3.10
CA GLU A 385 -5.70 -6.11 4.21
C GLU A 385 -4.58 -6.94 4.88
N ARG A 386 -4.46 -8.22 4.51
CA ARG A 386 -3.38 -9.07 4.99
C ARG A 386 -2.04 -8.58 4.43
N ASP A 387 -1.06 -8.47 5.30
CA ASP A 387 0.30 -8.16 4.88
C ASP A 387 0.82 -9.28 3.98
N ILE A 388 1.58 -8.90 2.97
CA ILE A 388 2.17 -9.83 2.02
C ILE A 388 3.69 -9.73 2.07
N SER A 389 4.34 -10.89 1.98
CA SER A 389 5.74 -11.01 1.63
C SER A 389 5.78 -11.46 0.18
N ALA A 390 6.19 -10.57 -0.72
CA ALA A 390 6.20 -10.82 -2.14
C ALA A 390 7.58 -11.36 -2.53
N ASP A 391 7.61 -12.58 -3.07
CA ASP A 391 8.80 -13.28 -3.53
C ASP A 391 9.01 -12.98 -5.02
N LEU A 392 10.19 -12.45 -5.39
CA LEU A 392 10.46 -12.06 -6.76
C LEU A 392 10.63 -13.25 -7.70
N GLN A 393 10.83 -14.47 -7.19
CA GLN A 393 10.80 -15.69 -8.01
C GLN A 393 9.44 -15.89 -8.69
N ILE A 394 8.35 -15.44 -8.06
CA ILE A 394 7.01 -15.44 -8.67
C ILE A 394 6.97 -14.46 -9.84
N LEU A 395 7.50 -13.24 -9.65
CA LEU A 395 7.60 -12.24 -10.72
C LEU A 395 8.42 -12.76 -11.90
N GLU A 396 9.58 -13.37 -11.64
CA GLU A 396 10.42 -13.98 -12.68
C GLU A 396 9.68 -15.12 -13.40
N SER A 397 8.94 -15.95 -12.67
CA SER A 397 8.15 -17.05 -13.24
C SER A 397 7.05 -16.54 -14.16
N ILE A 398 6.35 -15.47 -13.77
CA ILE A 398 5.36 -14.78 -14.61
C ILE A 398 6.04 -14.20 -15.86
N ASN A 399 7.16 -13.50 -15.67
CA ASN A 399 7.90 -12.87 -16.77
C ASN A 399 8.38 -13.89 -17.82
N ARG A 400 8.84 -15.07 -17.38
CA ARG A 400 9.23 -16.17 -18.28
C ARG A 400 8.06 -16.74 -19.10
N LYS A 401 6.83 -16.70 -18.60
CA LYS A 401 5.64 -17.17 -19.35
C LYS A 401 5.18 -16.18 -20.41
N LEU A 402 5.51 -14.91 -20.24
CA LEU A 402 5.21 -13.83 -21.18
C LEU A 402 6.27 -13.67 -22.28
N THR A 403 7.32 -14.50 -22.25
CA THR A 403 8.45 -14.53 -23.19
C THR A 403 8.40 -15.83 -23.96
#